data_AF-A0AA38ZLV4-F1
#
_entry.id   AF-A0AA38ZLV4-F1
#
_cell.length_a   1.000
_cell.length_b   1.000
_cell.length_c   1.000
_cell.angle_alpha   90.00
_cell.angle_beta   90.00
_cell.angle_gamma   90.00
#
_symmetry.space_group_name_H-M   'P 1'
#
loop_
_entity.id
_entity.type
_entity.pdbx_description
1 polymer ?
#
loop_
_entity_poly.entity_id
_entity_poly.type
_entity_poly.pdbx_seq_one_letter_code
_entity_poly.pdbx_strand_id
1 'polypeptide(L)'
;MVGASLALACALGIISCSDMMHHKAFASCSTASSTTMEMAARTNIEVKTAMDLLMPSRGADEAEKYLMKKIKAHNEDYEAGYYARVALAEVLMHRGKYKEAAQQCQILDQNPNYHYLVKKDKKFHLMQMFIYGMLNEDKKVKQYWKNFKQAYKTGLPQ
;
A
#
# COMPACT_ATOMS: atom_id res chain seq x y z
N MET A 1 1.96 45.55 -17.85
CA MET A 1 1.54 45.57 -16.43
C MET A 1 0.05 45.33 -16.39
N VAL A 2 -0.38 44.47 -15.45
CA VAL A 2 -1.77 44.12 -15.08
C VAL A 2 -2.52 43.31 -16.14
N GLY A 3 -3.06 42.12 -15.89
CA GLY A 3 -3.31 41.43 -14.63
C GLY A 3 -4.73 40.84 -14.63
N ALA A 4 -4.85 39.64 -14.08
CA ALA A 4 -6.07 38.94 -13.65
C ALA A 4 -7.00 38.37 -14.73
N SER A 5 -6.81 37.07 -14.99
CA SER A 5 -7.89 36.16 -15.40
C SER A 5 -8.99 36.17 -14.33
N LEU A 6 -10.22 36.53 -14.73
CA LEU A 6 -11.41 36.46 -13.89
C LEU A 6 -11.65 35.02 -13.45
N ALA A 7 -11.58 34.81 -12.14
CA ALA A 7 -12.07 33.62 -11.47
C ALA A 7 -13.61 33.63 -11.40
N LEU A 8 -14.18 32.41 -11.38
CA LEU A 8 -15.28 32.04 -10.48
C LEU A 8 -16.66 32.68 -10.72
N ALA A 9 -17.48 32.08 -11.60
CA ALA A 9 -18.94 32.17 -11.51
C ALA A 9 -19.65 31.09 -12.35
N CYS A 10 -19.75 29.86 -11.83
CA CYS A 10 -20.88 28.98 -12.14
C CYS A 10 -21.54 28.61 -10.81
N ALA A 11 -22.29 29.58 -10.30
CA ALA A 11 -23.11 29.48 -9.11
C ALA A 11 -24.31 28.54 -9.36
N LEU A 12 -24.56 27.67 -8.37
CA LEU A 12 -25.88 27.39 -7.78
C LEU A 12 -27.06 27.21 -8.76
N GLY A 13 -27.25 25.98 -9.22
CA GLY A 13 -28.57 25.45 -9.63
C GLY A 13 -29.14 24.57 -8.53
N ILE A 14 -29.88 25.19 -7.59
CA ILE A 14 -30.60 24.50 -6.52
C ILE A 14 -31.98 24.05 -7.05
N ILE A 15 -32.26 22.75 -6.87
CA ILE A 15 -33.57 22.11 -6.63
C ILE A 15 -34.70 22.38 -7.64
N SER A 16 -35.02 21.37 -8.44
CA SER A 16 -36.41 20.88 -8.62
C SER A 16 -36.43 19.62 -9.48
N CYS A 17 -36.52 18.45 -8.85
CA CYS A 17 -37.11 17.25 -9.48
C CYS A 17 -37.88 16.52 -8.38
N SER A 18 -39.18 16.81 -8.33
CA SER A 18 -40.17 15.97 -7.68
C SER A 18 -40.36 14.72 -8.53
N ASP A 19 -39.79 13.59 -8.13
CA ASP A 19 -40.26 12.28 -8.58
C ASP A 19 -40.37 11.34 -7.38
N MET A 20 -41.62 11.13 -6.98
CA MET A 20 -42.02 10.01 -6.15
C MET A 20 -41.77 8.73 -6.96
N MET A 21 -40.95 7.81 -6.45
CA MET A 21 -41.39 6.42 -6.22
C MET A 21 -40.32 5.49 -5.63
N HIS A 22 -40.76 4.81 -4.55
CA HIS A 22 -40.33 3.53 -3.98
C HIS A 22 -39.00 3.44 -3.21
N HIS A 23 -39.14 3.48 -1.88
CA HIS A 23 -38.23 2.87 -0.92
C HIS A 23 -37.91 1.42 -1.30
N LYS A 24 -36.65 1.19 -1.70
CA LYS A 24 -35.91 0.01 -1.28
C LYS A 24 -34.65 0.50 -0.60
N ALA A 25 -34.68 0.44 0.74
CA ALA A 25 -33.49 0.58 1.55
C ALA A 25 -32.48 -0.49 1.12
N PHE A 26 -31.32 -0.06 0.62
CA PHE A 26 -30.10 -0.82 0.79
C PHE A 26 -29.22 -0.01 1.74
N ALA A 27 -29.41 -0.25 3.04
CA ALA A 27 -28.38 0.06 4.01
C ALA A 27 -27.22 -0.92 3.76
N SER A 28 -26.35 -0.60 2.80
CA SER A 28 -24.98 -1.09 2.83
C SER A 28 -24.10 0.13 3.04
N CYS A 29 -23.88 0.38 4.33
CA CYS A 29 -22.87 1.28 4.85
C CYS A 29 -21.52 0.87 4.22
N SER A 30 -21.13 1.52 3.13
CA SER A 30 -19.83 1.34 2.48
C SER A 30 -18.77 2.25 3.11
N THR A 31 -18.93 2.56 4.41
CA THR A 31 -17.91 3.26 5.20
C THR A 31 -16.66 2.40 5.42
N ALA A 32 -16.75 1.08 5.29
CA ALA A 32 -15.56 0.22 5.35
C ALA A 32 -14.56 0.55 4.25
N SER A 33 -15.00 0.68 2.98
CA SER A 33 -14.11 0.88 1.82
C SER A 33 -13.45 2.26 1.79
N SER A 34 -14.15 3.31 2.23
CA SER A 34 -13.57 4.67 2.28
C SER A 34 -12.52 4.77 3.39
N THR A 35 -12.73 4.08 4.52
CA THR A 35 -11.83 4.17 5.67
C THR A 35 -10.57 3.33 5.46
N THR A 36 -10.64 2.14 4.85
CA THR A 36 -9.44 1.34 4.52
C THR A 36 -8.58 1.98 3.45
N MET A 37 -9.17 2.53 2.38
CA MET A 37 -8.40 3.24 1.36
C MET A 37 -7.70 4.48 1.94
N GLU A 38 -8.38 5.21 2.83
CA GLU A 38 -7.80 6.37 3.51
C GLU A 38 -6.69 5.95 4.50
N MET A 39 -6.86 4.84 5.23
CA MET A 39 -5.82 4.29 6.13
C MET A 39 -4.62 3.72 5.38
N ALA A 40 -4.81 3.05 4.25
CA ALA A 40 -3.75 2.56 3.38
C ALA A 40 -2.98 3.74 2.74
N ALA A 41 -3.70 4.77 2.29
CA ALA A 41 -3.10 6.01 1.80
C ALA A 41 -2.30 6.73 2.89
N ARG A 42 -2.85 6.87 4.10
CA ARG A 42 -2.15 7.43 5.27
C ARG A 42 -0.92 6.60 5.64
N THR A 43 -1.03 5.27 5.63
CA THR A 43 0.11 4.38 5.90
C THR A 43 1.20 4.52 4.83
N ASN A 44 0.83 4.62 3.55
CA ASN A 44 1.78 4.89 2.46
C ASN A 44 2.44 6.27 2.61
N ILE A 45 1.70 7.30 3.02
CA ILE A 45 2.25 8.64 3.28
C ILE A 45 3.21 8.60 4.46
N GLU A 46 2.85 7.95 5.56
CA GLU A 46 3.68 7.85 6.75
C GLU A 46 4.93 6.98 6.53
N VAL A 47 4.81 5.89 5.76
CA VAL A 47 5.94 5.05 5.35
C VAL A 47 6.90 5.85 4.47
N LYS A 48 6.37 6.55 3.46
CA LYS A 48 7.17 7.41 2.60
C LYS A 48 7.85 8.51 3.41
N THR A 49 7.13 9.14 4.35
CA THR A 49 7.66 10.15 5.26
C THR A 49 8.74 9.55 6.18
N ALA A 50 8.56 8.35 6.71
CA ALA A 50 9.57 7.67 7.52
C ALA A 50 10.81 7.32 6.69
N MET A 51 10.65 6.86 5.45
CA MET A 51 11.78 6.59 4.56
C MET A 51 12.52 7.90 4.19
N ASP A 52 11.79 8.95 3.80
CA ASP A 52 12.35 10.24 3.41
C ASP A 52 13.05 10.95 4.58
N LEU A 53 12.52 10.84 5.80
CA LEU A 53 13.08 11.48 7.00
C LEU A 53 14.20 10.67 7.68
N LEU A 54 14.16 9.33 7.61
CA LEU A 54 15.00 8.48 8.48
C LEU A 54 16.08 7.69 7.74
N MET A 55 15.98 7.53 6.42
CA MET A 55 17.02 6.89 5.61
C MET A 55 18.32 7.71 5.47
N PRO A 56 18.31 9.05 5.41
CA PRO A 56 19.54 9.84 5.26
C PRO A 56 20.42 9.93 6.52
N SER A 57 19.88 9.72 7.73
CA SER A 57 20.60 10.04 8.97
C SER A 57 20.27 9.11 10.13
N ARG A 58 21.01 8.00 10.30
CA ARG A 58 20.98 7.10 11.49
C ARG A 58 19.60 6.62 12.01
N GLY A 59 18.48 7.00 11.39
CA GLY A 59 17.11 6.83 11.87
C GLY A 59 16.48 5.49 11.47
N ALA A 60 17.25 4.61 10.85
CA ALA A 60 16.76 3.35 10.32
C ALA A 60 16.35 2.37 11.44
N ASP A 61 16.94 2.49 12.63
CA ASP A 61 16.52 1.75 13.83
C ASP A 61 15.19 2.26 14.37
N GLU A 62 14.97 3.58 14.37
CA GLU A 62 13.71 4.22 14.73
C GLU A 62 12.60 3.89 13.74
N ALA A 63 12.90 3.87 12.44
CA ALA A 63 11.97 3.46 11.40
C ALA A 63 11.55 1.99 11.57
N GLU A 64 12.51 1.10 11.80
CA GLU A 64 12.26 -0.32 12.09
C GLU A 64 11.38 -0.49 13.33
N LYS A 65 11.70 0.19 14.44
CA LYS A 65 10.94 0.16 15.69
C LYS A 65 9.51 0.71 15.52
N TYR A 66 9.36 1.80 14.78
CA TYR A 66 8.06 2.39 14.46
C TYR A 66 7.17 1.42 13.69
N LEU A 67 7.70 0.82 12.62
CA LEU A 67 6.97 -0.12 11.78
C LEU A 67 6.59 -1.40 12.55
N MET A 68 7.49 -1.94 13.37
CA MET A 68 7.16 -3.06 14.24
C MET A 68 6.03 -2.75 15.23
N LYS A 69 5.97 -1.52 15.78
CA LYS A 69 4.88 -1.09 16.65
C LYS A 69 3.56 -1.01 15.89
N LYS A 70 3.56 -0.44 14.67
CA LYS A 70 2.38 -0.39 13.80
C LYS A 70 1.85 -1.78 13.45
N ILE A 71 2.74 -2.70 13.05
CA ILE A 71 2.37 -4.08 12.72
C ILE A 71 1.66 -4.76 13.90
N LYS A 72 2.13 -4.55 15.13
CA LYS A 72 1.47 -5.08 16.34
C LYS A 72 0.10 -4.45 16.62
N ALA A 73 -0.07 -3.16 16.31
CA ALA A 73 -1.31 -2.44 16.52
C ALA A 73 -2.39 -2.79 15.49
N HIS A 74 -2.01 -3.19 14.27
CA HIS A 74 -2.92 -3.52 13.17
C HIS A 74 -3.32 -5.01 13.12
N ASN A 75 -3.58 -5.65 14.26
CA ASN A 75 -4.02 -7.05 14.28
C ASN A 75 -5.39 -7.29 13.60
N GLU A 76 -6.22 -6.25 13.48
CA GLU A 76 -7.58 -6.33 12.93
C GLU A 76 -7.70 -5.76 11.51
N ASP A 77 -6.80 -4.87 11.09
CA ASP A 77 -6.76 -4.31 9.73
C ASP A 77 -5.65 -4.98 8.90
N TYR A 78 -6.07 -5.93 8.07
CA TYR A 78 -5.16 -6.72 7.26
C TYR A 78 -4.47 -5.89 6.15
N GLU A 79 -5.09 -4.85 5.61
CA GLU A 79 -4.49 -4.05 4.53
C GLU A 79 -3.43 -3.08 5.08
N ALA A 80 -3.73 -2.40 6.19
CA ALA A 80 -2.75 -1.58 6.89
C ALA A 80 -1.55 -2.41 7.40
N GLY A 81 -1.82 -3.60 7.95
CA GLY A 81 -0.80 -4.55 8.37
C GLY A 81 0.09 -5.04 7.21
N TYR A 82 -0.50 -5.26 6.02
CA TYR A 82 0.23 -5.62 4.81
C TYR A 82 1.23 -4.53 4.42
N TYR A 83 0.78 -3.29 4.21
CA TYR A 83 1.65 -2.21 3.75
C TYR A 83 2.72 -1.83 4.78
N ALA A 84 2.40 -1.89 6.08
CA ALA A 84 3.39 -1.69 7.13
C ALA A 84 4.52 -2.74 7.10
N ARG A 85 4.20 -4.00 6.76
CA ARG A 85 5.20 -5.07 6.59
C ARG A 85 6.00 -4.93 5.30
N VAL A 86 5.37 -4.53 4.19
CA VAL A 86 6.09 -4.24 2.94
C VAL A 86 7.09 -3.11 3.16
N ALA A 87 6.68 -2.05 3.85
CA ALA A 87 7.56 -0.95 4.25
C ALA A 87 8.73 -1.41 5.13
N LEU A 88 8.48 -2.30 6.08
CA LEU A 88 9.54 -2.86 6.94
C LEU A 88 10.55 -3.65 6.10
N ALA A 89 10.08 -4.46 5.15
CA ALA A 89 10.97 -5.18 4.23
C ALA A 89 11.82 -4.23 3.38
N GLU A 90 11.25 -3.11 2.92
CA GLU A 90 11.96 -2.09 2.15
C GLU A 90 13.04 -1.38 2.98
N VAL A 91 12.73 -0.98 4.22
CA VAL A 91 13.72 -0.42 5.16
C VAL A 91 14.86 -1.42 5.42
N LEU A 92 14.55 -2.68 5.70
CA LEU A 92 15.55 -3.74 5.92
C LEU A 92 16.42 -3.96 4.67
N MET A 93 15.82 -3.95 3.47
CA MET A 93 16.52 -4.05 2.20
C MET A 93 17.52 -2.90 2.00
N HIS A 94 17.13 -1.66 2.28
CA HIS A 94 18.06 -0.53 2.17
C HIS A 94 19.19 -0.56 3.21
N ARG A 95 18.99 -1.23 4.35
CA ARG A 95 20.03 -1.47 5.36
C ARG A 95 20.97 -2.64 5.02
N GLY A 96 20.75 -3.34 3.91
CA GLY A 96 21.48 -4.56 3.57
C GLY A 96 21.11 -5.78 4.43
N LYS A 97 20.06 -5.69 5.26
CA LYS A 97 19.53 -6.79 6.09
C LYS A 97 18.62 -7.69 5.25
N TYR A 98 19.19 -8.29 4.21
CA TYR A 98 18.42 -9.01 3.19
C TYR A 98 17.73 -10.29 3.72
N LYS A 99 18.32 -10.96 4.72
CA LYS A 99 17.72 -12.16 5.33
C LYS A 99 16.46 -11.80 6.10
N GLU A 100 16.49 -10.73 6.88
CA GLU A 100 15.37 -10.21 7.65
C GLU A 100 14.28 -9.66 6.73
N ALA A 101 14.67 -8.96 5.65
CA ALA A 101 13.73 -8.52 4.62
C ALA A 101 13.02 -9.71 3.95
N ALA A 102 13.75 -10.80 3.66
CA ALA A 102 13.19 -12.03 3.11
C ALA A 102 12.21 -12.71 4.09
N GLN A 103 12.50 -12.68 5.40
CA GLN A 103 11.57 -13.19 6.42
C GLN A 103 10.25 -12.42 6.41
N GLN A 104 10.28 -11.09 6.30
CA GLN A 104 9.04 -10.30 6.17
C GLN A 104 8.25 -10.68 4.92
N CYS A 105 8.93 -10.87 3.79
CA CYS A 105 8.29 -11.33 2.55
C CYS A 105 7.64 -12.72 2.71
N GLN A 106 8.28 -13.66 3.42
CA GLN A 106 7.72 -14.99 3.67
C GLN A 106 6.49 -14.93 4.56
N ILE A 107 6.50 -14.10 5.61
CA ILE A 107 5.33 -13.87 6.46
C ILE A 107 4.17 -13.34 5.61
N LEU A 108 4.46 -12.41 4.69
CA LEU A 108 3.46 -11.86 3.78
C LEU A 108 2.89 -12.93 2.82
N ASP A 109 3.75 -13.76 2.22
CA ASP A 109 3.35 -14.83 1.29
C ASP A 109 2.52 -15.93 1.98
N GLN A 110 2.82 -16.23 3.26
CA GLN A 110 2.18 -17.32 4.00
C GLN A 110 0.87 -16.92 4.69
N ASN A 111 0.61 -15.62 4.84
CA ASN A 111 -0.59 -15.15 5.51
C ASN A 111 -1.79 -15.13 4.52
N PRO A 112 -2.84 -15.95 4.76
CA PRO A 112 -3.99 -16.03 3.85
C PRO A 112 -4.74 -14.71 3.69
N ASN A 113 -4.71 -13.84 4.72
CA ASN A 113 -5.38 -12.53 4.68
C ASN A 113 -4.72 -11.57 3.69
N TYR A 114 -3.48 -11.81 3.29
CA TYR A 114 -2.73 -10.94 2.38
C TYR A 114 -2.70 -11.46 0.94
N HIS A 115 -3.23 -12.65 0.68
CA HIS A 115 -3.11 -13.33 -0.61
C HIS A 115 -3.59 -12.47 -1.79
N TYR A 116 -4.71 -11.75 -1.62
CA TYR A 116 -5.22 -10.86 -2.64
C TYR A 116 -4.27 -9.69 -2.96
N LEU A 117 -3.72 -9.05 -1.91
CA LEU A 117 -2.80 -7.92 -2.03
C LEU A 117 -1.46 -8.37 -2.63
N VAL A 118 -0.87 -9.45 -2.10
CA VAL A 118 0.36 -10.05 -2.61
C VAL A 118 0.29 -10.33 -4.12
N LYS A 119 -0.85 -10.85 -4.60
CA LYS A 119 -1.03 -11.18 -6.03
C LYS A 119 -1.08 -9.96 -6.96
N LYS A 120 -1.51 -8.80 -6.44
CA LYS A 120 -1.71 -7.59 -7.25
C LYS A 120 -0.55 -6.60 -7.11
N ASP A 121 0.19 -6.64 -6.02
CA ASP A 121 1.26 -5.69 -5.73
C ASP A 121 2.52 -5.97 -6.58
N LYS A 122 2.64 -5.20 -7.67
CA LYS A 122 3.78 -5.25 -8.58
C LYS A 122 5.09 -4.83 -7.90
N LYS A 123 5.03 -3.85 -6.97
CA LYS A 123 6.21 -3.35 -6.24
C LYS A 123 6.73 -4.43 -5.31
N PHE A 124 5.82 -5.12 -4.62
CA PHE A 124 6.16 -6.23 -3.73
C PHE A 124 6.94 -7.33 -4.46
N HIS A 125 6.49 -7.77 -5.65
CA HIS A 125 7.22 -8.78 -6.42
C HIS A 125 8.61 -8.33 -6.91
N LEU A 126 8.77 -7.05 -7.28
CA LEU A 126 10.10 -6.51 -7.61
C LEU A 126 11.03 -6.53 -6.40
N MET A 127 10.51 -6.12 -5.24
CA MET A 127 11.28 -6.14 -3.99
C MET A 127 11.70 -7.58 -3.63
N GLN A 128 10.81 -8.57 -3.77
CA GLN A 128 11.14 -9.98 -3.57
C GLN A 128 12.28 -10.42 -4.51
N MET A 129 12.22 -10.08 -5.80
CA MET A 129 13.29 -10.39 -6.75
C MET A 129 14.62 -9.78 -6.34
N PHE A 130 14.63 -8.50 -5.93
CA PHE A 130 15.85 -7.82 -5.49
C PHE A 130 16.44 -8.48 -4.25
N ILE A 131 15.63 -8.67 -3.20
CA ILE A 131 16.07 -9.30 -1.95
C ILE A 131 16.67 -10.68 -2.21
N TYR A 132 15.97 -11.53 -2.96
CA TYR A 132 16.45 -12.88 -3.24
C TYR A 132 17.61 -12.92 -4.23
N GLY A 133 17.76 -11.91 -5.10
CA GLY A 133 18.96 -11.71 -5.90
C GLY A 133 20.19 -11.42 -5.03
N MET A 134 20.05 -10.53 -4.04
CA MET A 134 21.12 -10.23 -3.07
C MET A 134 21.48 -11.42 -2.18
N LEU A 135 20.56 -12.39 -2.03
CA LEU A 135 20.78 -13.65 -1.30
C LEU A 135 21.26 -14.80 -2.20
N ASN A 136 21.49 -14.57 -3.50
CA ASN A 136 21.85 -15.59 -4.48
C ASN A 136 20.85 -16.77 -4.56
N GLU A 137 19.55 -16.50 -4.36
CA GLU A 137 18.48 -17.49 -4.42
C GLU A 137 17.80 -17.51 -5.81
N ASP A 138 18.53 -17.88 -6.85
CA ASP A 138 18.09 -17.80 -8.26
C ASP A 138 16.73 -18.46 -8.54
N LYS A 139 16.43 -19.57 -7.86
CA LYS A 139 15.13 -20.25 -8.02
C LYS A 139 13.98 -19.34 -7.58
N LYS A 140 14.14 -18.61 -6.49
CA LYS A 140 13.14 -17.67 -6.00
C LYS A 140 13.07 -16.43 -6.88
N VAL A 141 14.20 -15.90 -7.35
CA VAL A 141 14.21 -14.79 -8.32
C VAL A 141 13.39 -15.14 -9.56
N LYS A 142 13.60 -16.32 -10.14
CA LYS A 142 12.81 -16.82 -11.29
C LYS A 142 11.33 -16.99 -10.96
N GLN A 143 11.00 -17.44 -9.75
CA GLN A 143 9.62 -17.57 -9.30
C GLN A 143 8.94 -16.20 -9.21
N TYR A 144 9.54 -15.23 -8.52
CA TYR A 144 8.96 -13.91 -8.33
C TYR A 144 8.92 -13.09 -9.62
N TRP A 145 9.82 -13.33 -10.57
CA TRP A 145 9.69 -12.80 -11.94
C TRP A 145 8.41 -13.27 -12.64
N LYS A 146 8.01 -14.54 -12.47
CA LYS A 146 6.74 -15.04 -13.01
C LYS A 146 5.55 -14.36 -12.34
N ASN A 147 5.59 -14.22 -11.01
CA ASN A 147 4.54 -13.57 -10.23
C ASN A 147 4.40 -12.09 -10.63
N PHE A 148 5.51 -11.37 -10.77
CA PHE A 148 5.54 -9.99 -11.26
C PHE A 148 4.85 -9.84 -12.63
N LYS A 149 5.20 -10.70 -13.60
CA LYS A 149 4.55 -10.70 -14.91
C LYS A 149 3.05 -10.99 -14.82
N GLN A 150 2.63 -11.84 -13.89
CA GLN A 150 1.21 -12.13 -13.67
C GLN A 150 0.48 -10.90 -13.10
N ALA A 151 1.04 -10.24 -12.08
CA ALA A 151 0.49 -9.01 -11.49
C ALA A 151 0.38 -7.87 -12.52
N TYR A 152 1.29 -7.80 -13.50
CA TYR A 152 1.19 -6.87 -14.61
C TYR A 152 -0.02 -7.11 -15.51
N LYS A 153 -0.32 -8.38 -15.83
CA LYS A 153 -1.44 -8.76 -16.68
C LYS A 153 -2.80 -8.55 -16.03
N THR A 154 -2.90 -8.75 -14.72
CA THR A 154 -4.16 -8.65 -13.96
C THR A 154 -4.51 -7.21 -13.53
N GLY A 155 -3.59 -6.26 -13.71
CA GLY A 155 -3.73 -4.87 -13.28
C GLY A 155 -3.95 -3.84 -14.39
N LEU A 156 -4.37 -4.25 -15.59
CA LEU A 156 -4.90 -3.35 -16.62
C LEU A 156 -6.42 -3.22 -16.42
N PRO A 157 -7.00 -2.00 -16.44
CA PRO A 157 -8.43 -1.87 -16.67
C PRO A 157 -8.75 -2.43 -18.08
N GLN A 158 -9.80 -3.23 -18.18
CA GLN A 158 -10.46 -3.53 -19.46
C GLN A 158 -11.32 -2.34 -19.86
#